data_AF-A0AB74A325-F1
#
_entry.id   AF-A0AB74A325-F1
#
_cell.length_a   1.000
_cell.length_b   1.000
_cell.length_c   1.000
_cell.angle_alpha   90.00
_cell.angle_beta   90.00
_cell.angle_gamma   90.00
#
_symmetry.space_group_name_H-M   'P 1'
#
loop_
_entity.id
_entity.type
_entity.pdbx_description
1 polymer ?
#
loop_
_entity_poly.entity_id
_entity_poly.type
_entity_poly.pdbx_seq_one_letter_code
_entity_poly.pdbx_strand_id
1 'polypeptide(L)'
;MNNRQAIYIVATLLLLMLSLVLMYNSQFGFLPSDTKGDWGTFGDYFGGILNPVIGMLGFIGILRSLRMQQLQLNTMKRDKIAEEVLEAVKDIDKRINDNLASSVGFVRTTAPPIRDIELFVSHMVAEGQRGAKKLGDSPGYTSFIKTSNEAGSVVGVAVADIRALVIQMANLVSHHPSHSMNEYSPVLFYYVSKAAKLIPMMKDIGGIPETTVAFYEHERWTRHHGPTSI
;
A
#
# COMPACT_ATOMS: atom_id res chain seq x y z
N MET A 1 -15.75 21.26 -7.14
CA MET A 1 -17.14 21.76 -7.20
C MET A 1 -17.75 21.16 -8.44
N ASN A 2 -18.78 20.32 -8.33
CA ASN A 2 -19.35 19.70 -9.52
C ASN A 2 -19.99 20.79 -10.38
N ASN A 3 -19.90 20.69 -11.72
CA ASN A 3 -20.38 21.72 -12.64
C ASN A 3 -21.83 22.16 -12.34
N ARG A 4 -22.67 21.22 -11.88
CA ARG A 4 -24.05 21.49 -11.44
C ARG A 4 -24.13 22.48 -10.27
N GLN A 5 -23.25 22.37 -9.28
CA GLN A 5 -23.21 23.25 -8.10
C GLN A 5 -22.77 24.67 -8.47
N ALA A 6 -21.82 24.80 -9.39
CA ALA A 6 -21.41 26.10 -9.93
C ALA A 6 -22.57 26.79 -10.66
N ILE A 7 -23.30 26.02 -11.49
CA ILE A 7 -24.47 26.51 -12.23
C ILE A 7 -25.56 26.97 -11.25
N TYR A 8 -25.84 26.23 -10.18
CA TYR A 8 -26.83 26.64 -9.17
C TYR A 8 -26.43 27.93 -8.45
N ILE A 9 -25.15 28.11 -8.09
CA ILE A 9 -24.67 29.33 -7.44
C ILE A 9 -24.84 30.53 -8.37
N VAL A 10 -24.43 30.40 -9.64
CA VAL A 10 -24.57 31.48 -10.64
C VAL A 10 -26.04 31.81 -10.90
N ALA A 11 -26.89 30.80 -11.07
CA ALA A 11 -28.33 31.00 -11.26
C ALA A 11 -28.97 31.70 -10.05
N THR A 12 -28.58 31.32 -8.82
CA THR A 12 -29.07 31.95 -7.59
C THR A 12 -28.63 33.42 -7.50
N LEU A 13 -27.38 33.73 -7.84
CA LEU A 13 -26.88 35.10 -7.87
C LEU A 13 -27.60 35.97 -8.91
N LEU A 14 -27.85 35.42 -10.11
CA LEU A 14 -28.60 36.11 -11.16
C LEU A 14 -30.07 36.33 -10.77
N LEU A 15 -30.71 35.36 -10.12
CA LEU A 15 -32.07 35.51 -9.60
C LEU A 15 -32.14 36.54 -8.48
N LEU A 16 -31.15 36.60 -7.60
CA LEU A 16 -31.06 37.59 -6.53
C LEU A 16 -30.81 39.00 -7.10
N MET A 17 -30.00 39.11 -8.15
CA MET A 17 -29.83 40.36 -8.89
C MET A 17 -31.14 40.80 -9.57
N LEU A 18 -31.83 39.87 -10.23
CA LEU A 18 -33.11 40.13 -10.89
C LEU A 18 -34.20 40.53 -9.88
N SER A 19 -34.28 39.87 -8.72
CA SER A 19 -35.28 40.19 -7.69
C SER A 19 -35.05 41.57 -7.10
N LEU A 20 -33.80 41.96 -6.84
CA LEU A 20 -33.46 43.31 -6.36
C LEU A 20 -33.79 44.38 -7.41
N VAL A 21 -33.56 44.11 -8.70
CA VAL A 21 -33.95 45.01 -9.80
C VAL A 21 -35.47 45.15 -9.88
N LEU A 22 -36.22 44.05 -9.80
CA LEU A 22 -37.69 44.09 -9.82
C LEU A 22 -38.26 44.85 -8.62
N MET A 23 -37.71 44.62 -7.43
CA MET A 23 -38.11 45.33 -6.21
C MET A 23 -37.85 46.84 -6.32
N TYR A 24 -36.68 47.23 -6.85
CA TYR A 24 -36.37 48.64 -7.12
C TYR A 24 -37.37 49.28 -8.09
N ASN A 25 -37.66 48.62 -9.22
CA ASN A 25 -38.61 49.12 -10.21
C ASN A 25 -40.04 49.23 -9.66
N SER A 26 -40.45 48.33 -8.75
CA SER A 26 -41.78 48.43 -8.12
C SER A 26 -41.91 49.62 -7.16
N GLN A 27 -40.81 50.07 -6.56
CA GLN A 27 -40.82 51.15 -5.56
C GLN A 27 -40.64 52.54 -6.20
N PHE A 28 -39.84 52.65 -7.27
CA PHE A 28 -39.44 53.92 -7.88
C PHE A 28 -40.02 54.14 -9.30
N GLY A 29 -40.70 53.14 -9.86
CA GLY A 29 -41.24 53.18 -11.22
C GLY A 29 -40.22 52.81 -12.30
N PHE A 30 -40.70 52.67 -13.54
CA PHE A 30 -39.92 52.13 -14.68
C PHE A 30 -39.23 53.22 -15.52
N LEU A 31 -39.19 54.47 -15.05
CA LEU A 31 -38.62 55.60 -15.80
C LEU A 31 -37.10 55.59 -15.65
N PRO A 32 -36.33 55.33 -16.73
CA PRO A 32 -34.87 55.39 -16.68
C PRO A 32 -34.43 56.83 -16.41
N SER A 33 -33.38 57.01 -15.59
CA SER A 33 -32.78 58.33 -15.43
C SER A 33 -31.91 58.69 -16.63
N ASP A 34 -32.06 59.91 -17.15
CA ASP A 34 -31.22 60.50 -18.21
C ASP A 34 -29.84 60.96 -17.69
N THR A 35 -29.67 61.06 -16.37
CA THR A 35 -28.41 61.45 -15.73
C THR A 35 -27.52 60.25 -15.44
N LYS A 36 -26.33 60.22 -16.05
CA LYS A 36 -25.33 59.16 -15.86
C LYS A 36 -24.93 58.92 -14.39
N GLY A 37 -25.02 59.94 -13.53
CA GLY A 37 -24.68 59.84 -12.11
C GLY A 37 -25.61 58.91 -11.30
N ASP A 38 -26.88 58.82 -11.68
CA ASP A 38 -27.87 57.99 -10.97
C ASP A 38 -27.61 56.50 -11.24
N TRP A 39 -27.16 56.16 -12.44
CA TRP A 39 -26.71 54.81 -12.79
C TRP A 39 -25.44 54.38 -12.02
N GLY A 40 -24.54 55.32 -11.74
CA GLY A 40 -23.37 55.09 -10.88
C GLY A 40 -23.79 54.75 -9.45
N THR A 41 -24.65 55.59 -8.85
CA THR A 41 -25.16 55.40 -7.49
C THR A 41 -25.97 54.10 -7.35
N PHE A 42 -26.75 53.75 -8.37
CA PHE A 42 -27.44 52.46 -8.45
C PHE A 42 -26.45 51.30 -8.47
N GLY A 43 -25.42 51.36 -9.30
CA GLY A 43 -24.34 50.37 -9.34
C GLY A 43 -23.63 50.21 -8.00
N ASP A 44 -23.40 51.30 -7.28
CA ASP A 44 -22.74 51.31 -5.97
C ASP A 44 -23.58 50.62 -4.89
N TYR A 45 -24.91 50.82 -4.88
CA TYR A 45 -25.80 50.15 -3.92
C TYR A 45 -25.81 48.63 -4.12
N PHE A 46 -25.99 48.17 -5.36
CA PHE A 46 -25.99 46.75 -5.68
C PHE A 46 -24.60 46.14 -5.51
N GLY A 47 -23.56 46.83 -5.98
CA GLY A 47 -22.17 46.44 -5.81
C GLY A 47 -21.78 46.31 -4.34
N GLY A 48 -22.23 47.23 -3.49
CA GLY A 48 -21.98 47.20 -2.04
C GLY A 48 -22.58 45.98 -1.33
N ILE A 49 -23.70 45.44 -1.82
CA ILE A 49 -24.33 44.23 -1.29
C ILE A 49 -23.75 42.96 -1.93
N LEU A 50 -23.53 42.99 -3.25
CA LEU A 50 -23.10 41.82 -4.01
C LEU A 50 -21.62 41.48 -3.75
N ASN A 51 -20.75 42.49 -3.58
CA ASN A 51 -19.31 42.26 -3.39
C ASN A 51 -19.01 41.43 -2.14
N PRO A 52 -19.53 41.75 -0.93
CA PRO A 52 -19.29 40.93 0.25
C PRO A 52 -19.81 39.50 0.10
N VAL A 53 -20.95 39.30 -0.57
CA VAL A 53 -21.52 37.97 -0.82
C VAL A 53 -20.65 37.18 -1.79
N ILE A 54 -20.23 37.78 -2.90
CA ILE A 54 -19.33 37.16 -3.88
C ILE A 54 -17.96 36.87 -3.23
N GLY A 55 -17.44 37.81 -2.44
CA GLY A 55 -16.18 37.65 -1.70
C GLY A 55 -16.24 36.49 -0.71
N MET A 56 -17.33 36.37 0.06
CA MET A 56 -17.54 35.25 0.98
C MET A 56 -17.65 33.92 0.24
N LEU A 57 -18.38 33.86 -0.87
CA LEU A 57 -18.47 32.66 -1.72
C LEU A 57 -17.11 32.28 -2.31
N GLY A 58 -16.33 33.27 -2.75
CA GLY A 58 -14.96 33.08 -3.23
C GLY A 58 -14.06 32.51 -2.14
N PHE A 59 -14.12 33.06 -0.93
CA PHE A 59 -13.36 32.58 0.22
C PHE A 59 -13.71 31.14 0.60
N ILE A 60 -15.01 30.79 0.67
CA ILE A 60 -15.47 29.41 0.90
C ILE A 60 -14.98 28.47 -0.21
N GLY A 61 -15.01 28.93 -1.47
CA GLY A 61 -14.48 28.18 -2.60
C GLY A 61 -13.00 27.85 -2.45
N ILE A 62 -12.19 28.83 -2.05
CA ILE A 62 -10.76 28.67 -1.78
C ILE A 62 -10.53 27.70 -0.61
N LEU A 63 -11.22 27.87 0.52
CA LEU A 63 -11.11 26.97 1.67
C LEU A 63 -11.44 25.51 1.30
N ARG A 64 -12.50 25.30 0.52
CA ARG A 64 -12.87 23.97 0.04
C ARG A 64 -11.81 23.40 -0.90
N SER A 65 -11.25 24.22 -1.78
CA SER A 65 -10.15 23.82 -2.67
C SER A 65 -8.93 23.40 -1.87
N LEU A 66 -8.52 24.18 -0.87
CA LEU A 66 -7.39 23.85 0.01
C LEU A 66 -7.63 22.54 0.76
N ARG A 67 -8.82 22.32 1.31
CA ARG A 67 -9.15 21.05 1.97
C ARG A 67 -9.06 19.86 1.01
N MET A 68 -9.57 20.00 -0.22
CA MET A 68 -9.47 18.95 -1.23
C MET A 68 -8.02 18.68 -1.63
N GLN A 69 -7.20 19.72 -1.80
CA GLN A 69 -5.78 19.60 -2.09
C GLN A 69 -5.04 18.88 -0.95
N GLN A 70 -5.31 19.21 0.31
CA GLN A 70 -4.74 18.52 1.46
C GLN A 70 -5.10 17.03 1.49
N LEU A 71 -6.36 16.68 1.19
CA LEU A 71 -6.78 15.29 1.10
C LEU A 71 -6.04 14.56 -0.03
N GLN A 72 -5.93 15.16 -1.21
CA GLN A 72 -5.18 14.60 -2.34
C GLN A 72 -3.69 14.41 -2.04
N LEU A 73 -3.06 15.38 -1.36
CA LEU A 73 -1.65 15.26 -0.94
C LEU A 73 -1.46 14.12 0.06
N ASN A 74 -2.40 13.93 0.98
CA ASN A 74 -2.33 12.84 1.94
C ASN A 74 -2.52 11.47 1.28
N THR A 75 -3.42 11.33 0.30
CA THR A 75 -3.57 10.09 -0.46
C THR A 75 -2.31 9.80 -1.30
N MET A 76 -1.79 10.80 -2.02
CA MET A 76 -0.55 10.64 -2.80
C MET A 76 0.64 10.22 -1.94
N LYS A 77 0.80 10.80 -0.74
CA LYS A 77 1.85 10.40 0.20
C LYS A 77 1.71 8.95 0.64
N ARG A 78 0.47 8.49 0.91
CA ARG A 78 0.20 7.10 1.30
C ARG A 78 0.51 6.14 0.15
N ASP A 79 0.05 6.45 -1.06
CA ASP A 79 0.28 5.62 -2.24
C ASP A 79 1.78 5.47 -2.53
N LYS A 80 2.54 6.58 -2.40
CA LYS A 80 4.00 6.56 -2.56
C LYS A 80 4.70 5.66 -1.53
N ILE A 81 4.33 5.77 -0.26
CA ILE A 81 4.91 4.90 0.80
C ILE A 81 4.58 3.43 0.53
N ALA A 82 3.35 3.13 0.09
CA ALA A 82 2.95 1.77 -0.26
C ALA A 82 3.74 1.22 -1.46
N GLU A 83 4.03 2.06 -2.45
CA GLU A 83 4.86 1.73 -3.60
C GLU A 83 6.32 1.46 -3.18
N GLU A 84 6.94 2.36 -2.41
CA GLU A 84 8.31 2.19 -1.88
C GLU A 84 8.45 0.89 -1.08
N VAL A 85 7.45 0.55 -0.26
CA VAL A 85 7.45 -0.69 0.51
C VAL A 85 7.28 -1.91 -0.38
N LEU A 86 6.44 -1.84 -1.41
CA LEU A 86 6.30 -2.93 -2.37
C LEU A 86 7.59 -3.15 -3.16
N GLU A 87 8.29 -2.09 -3.57
CA GLU A 87 9.59 -2.18 -4.24
C GLU A 87 10.64 -2.83 -3.33
N ALA A 88 10.73 -2.38 -2.07
CA ALA A 88 11.63 -2.98 -1.10
C ALA A 88 11.31 -4.47 -0.86
N VAL A 89 10.03 -4.86 -0.79
CA VAL A 89 9.64 -6.27 -0.66
C VAL A 89 10.01 -7.08 -1.90
N LYS A 90 9.87 -6.53 -3.10
CA LYS A 90 10.30 -7.16 -4.36
C LYS A 90 11.81 -7.38 -4.39
N ASP A 91 12.59 -6.39 -3.97
CA ASP A 91 14.05 -6.50 -3.88
C ASP A 91 14.46 -7.59 -2.87
N ILE A 92 13.83 -7.60 -1.69
CA ILE A 92 14.05 -8.64 -0.68
C ILE A 92 13.72 -10.02 -1.26
N ASP A 93 12.59 -10.18 -1.95
CA ASP A 93 12.21 -11.46 -2.58
C ASP A 93 13.24 -11.91 -3.62
N LYS A 94 13.76 -10.98 -4.43
CA LYS A 94 14.81 -11.29 -5.41
C LYS A 94 16.07 -11.82 -4.71
N ARG A 95 16.55 -11.11 -3.70
CA ARG A 95 17.74 -11.53 -2.92
C ARG A 95 17.52 -12.86 -2.20
N ILE A 96 16.30 -13.14 -1.74
CA ILE A 96 15.93 -14.46 -1.21
C ILE A 96 16.07 -15.51 -2.30
N ASN A 97 15.50 -15.30 -3.49
CA ASN A 97 15.57 -16.27 -4.60
C ASN A 97 17.04 -16.54 -5.03
N ASP A 98 17.88 -15.51 -5.06
CA ASP A 98 19.30 -15.64 -5.39
C ASP A 98 20.02 -16.53 -4.37
N ASN A 99 19.78 -16.33 -3.07
CA ASN A 99 20.34 -17.19 -2.04
C ASN A 99 19.76 -18.61 -2.06
N LEU A 100 18.50 -18.79 -2.45
CA LEU A 100 17.87 -20.11 -2.56
C LEU A 100 18.51 -20.99 -3.63
N ALA A 101 19.17 -20.38 -4.62
CA ALA A 101 19.94 -21.06 -5.66
C ALA A 101 21.35 -21.48 -5.20
N SER A 102 21.72 -21.21 -3.95
CA SER A 102 23.02 -21.66 -3.40
C SER A 102 23.07 -23.18 -3.30
N SER A 103 24.16 -23.77 -3.81
CA SER A 103 24.40 -25.21 -3.76
C SER A 103 24.67 -25.68 -2.33
N VAL A 104 23.99 -26.74 -1.91
CA VAL A 104 24.17 -27.40 -0.60
C VAL A 104 24.92 -28.72 -0.70
N GLY A 105 25.35 -29.10 -1.90
CA GLY A 105 26.09 -30.34 -2.19
C GLY A 105 25.37 -31.24 -3.18
N PHE A 106 25.81 -32.48 -3.29
CA PHE A 106 25.28 -33.46 -4.24
C PHE A 106 24.69 -34.67 -3.53
N VAL A 107 23.60 -35.21 -4.06
CA VAL A 107 23.07 -36.53 -3.68
C VAL A 107 23.28 -37.49 -4.83
N ARG A 108 23.95 -38.60 -4.53
CA ARG A 108 24.16 -39.67 -5.48
C ARG A 108 22.95 -40.60 -5.51
N THR A 109 22.32 -40.76 -6.67
CA THR A 109 21.26 -41.74 -6.82
C THR A 109 21.83 -43.16 -6.75
N THR A 110 21.22 -44.00 -5.93
CA THR A 110 21.57 -45.43 -5.84
C THR A 110 20.85 -46.27 -6.89
N ALA A 111 19.82 -45.72 -7.53
CA ALA A 111 19.07 -46.36 -8.61
C ALA A 111 19.65 -46.02 -10.00
N PRO A 112 19.77 -46.99 -10.93
CA PRO A 112 20.21 -46.74 -12.30
C PRO A 112 19.23 -45.84 -13.07
N PRO A 113 19.71 -44.84 -13.86
CA PRO A 113 21.11 -44.45 -14.00
C PRO A 113 21.62 -43.70 -12.76
N ILE A 114 22.81 -44.09 -12.28
CA ILE A 114 23.50 -43.40 -11.18
C ILE A 114 23.86 -41.99 -11.65
N ARG A 115 23.34 -40.97 -10.96
CA ARG A 115 23.57 -39.56 -11.25
C ARG A 115 23.81 -38.82 -9.93
N ASP A 116 24.71 -37.85 -9.97
CA ASP A 116 24.87 -36.89 -8.90
C ASP A 116 23.89 -35.73 -9.16
N ILE A 117 22.93 -35.57 -8.26
CA ILE A 117 21.93 -34.50 -8.31
C ILE A 117 22.41 -33.39 -7.40
N GLU A 118 22.65 -32.21 -7.96
CA GLU A 118 22.96 -31.03 -7.18
C GLU A 118 21.73 -30.61 -6.36
N LEU A 119 21.94 -30.39 -5.07
CA LEU A 119 20.93 -29.89 -4.16
C LEU A 119 21.13 -28.40 -3.96
N PHE A 120 20.01 -27.68 -3.88
CA PHE A 120 19.97 -26.26 -3.56
C PHE A 120 19.23 -26.03 -2.25
N VAL A 121 19.41 -24.85 -1.66
CA VAL A 121 18.65 -24.44 -0.46
C VAL A 121 17.14 -24.50 -0.72
N SER A 122 16.68 -24.22 -1.96
CA SER A 122 15.27 -24.38 -2.35
C SER A 122 14.71 -25.80 -2.15
N HIS A 123 15.50 -26.85 -2.39
CA HIS A 123 15.10 -28.22 -2.10
C HIS A 123 14.98 -28.46 -0.59
N MET A 124 15.87 -27.86 0.20
CA MET A 124 15.84 -27.95 1.66
C MET A 124 14.64 -27.20 2.28
N VAL A 125 14.22 -26.11 1.66
CA VAL A 125 12.96 -25.44 2.01
C VAL A 125 11.78 -26.40 1.85
N ALA A 126 11.69 -27.08 0.71
CA ALA A 126 10.62 -28.05 0.44
C ALA A 126 10.62 -29.20 1.46
N GLU A 127 11.81 -29.70 1.82
CA GLU A 127 11.98 -30.72 2.87
C GLU A 127 11.55 -30.21 4.25
N GLY A 128 11.86 -28.96 4.60
CA GLY A 128 11.38 -28.33 5.83
C GLY A 128 9.86 -28.21 5.85
N GLN A 129 9.23 -27.83 4.74
CA GLN A 129 7.76 -27.78 4.62
C GLN A 129 7.12 -29.17 4.74
N ARG A 130 7.77 -30.21 4.20
CA ARG A 130 7.36 -31.61 4.37
C ARG A 130 7.44 -32.07 5.82
N GLY A 131 8.22 -31.39 6.67
CA GLY A 131 8.48 -31.79 8.04
C GLY A 131 9.57 -32.87 8.15
N ALA A 132 10.53 -32.85 7.24
CA ALA A 132 11.60 -33.85 7.15
C ALA A 132 12.38 -34.04 8.46
N LYS A 133 12.57 -32.99 9.28
CA LYS A 133 13.20 -33.13 10.61
C LYS A 133 12.43 -34.05 11.55
N LYS A 134 11.10 -34.01 11.51
CA LYS A 134 10.24 -34.89 12.33
C LYS A 134 10.20 -36.31 11.80
N LEU A 135 10.24 -36.46 10.47
CA LEU A 135 10.24 -37.76 9.81
C LEU A 135 11.60 -38.47 9.93
N GLY A 136 12.70 -37.72 9.99
CA GLY A 136 14.05 -38.26 10.09
C GLY A 136 14.50 -39.06 8.86
N ASP A 137 13.81 -38.92 7.74
CA ASP A 137 13.95 -39.72 6.53
C ASP A 137 14.77 -39.04 5.42
N SER A 138 15.30 -37.84 5.71
CA SER A 138 16.06 -37.02 4.75
C SER A 138 17.49 -36.77 5.25
N PRO A 139 18.46 -37.61 4.83
CA PRO A 139 19.87 -37.43 5.20
C PRO A 139 20.43 -36.10 4.71
N GLY A 140 20.05 -35.66 3.50
CA GLY A 140 20.44 -34.38 2.93
C GLY A 140 19.98 -33.20 3.79
N TYR A 141 18.71 -33.22 4.24
CA TYR A 141 18.17 -32.19 5.11
C TYR A 141 18.83 -32.17 6.49
N THR A 142 19.16 -33.34 7.04
CA THR A 142 19.85 -33.45 8.33
C THR A 142 21.27 -32.87 8.26
N SER A 143 22.01 -33.19 7.20
CA SER A 143 23.34 -32.63 6.95
C SER A 143 23.25 -31.11 6.72
N PHE A 144 22.25 -30.66 5.96
CA PHE A 144 22.01 -29.26 5.71
C PHE A 144 21.77 -28.47 7.00
N ILE A 145 20.91 -28.94 7.92
CA ILE A 145 20.66 -28.25 9.20
C ILE A 145 21.95 -28.09 10.00
N LYS A 146 22.79 -29.13 10.04
CA LYS A 146 24.06 -29.11 10.74
C LYS A 146 25.01 -28.08 10.12
N THR A 147 25.25 -28.19 8.82
CA THR A 147 26.17 -27.32 8.07
C THR A 147 25.68 -25.88 7.94
N SER A 148 24.38 -25.63 8.09
CA SER A 148 23.82 -24.27 8.14
C SER A 148 24.21 -23.50 9.41
N ASN A 149 24.55 -24.20 10.49
CA ASN A 149 24.99 -23.61 11.76
C ASN A 149 26.52 -23.60 11.92
N GLU A 150 27.27 -24.14 10.94
CA GLU A 150 28.73 -24.17 10.96
C GLU A 150 29.32 -22.86 10.42
N ALA A 151 30.22 -22.24 11.19
CA ALA A 151 30.88 -21.00 10.80
C ALA A 151 31.75 -21.20 9.56
N GLY A 152 31.64 -20.30 8.57
CA GLY A 152 32.41 -20.37 7.32
C GLY A 152 31.82 -21.29 6.24
N SER A 153 30.70 -21.96 6.51
CA SER A 153 29.96 -22.72 5.51
C SER A 153 29.29 -21.79 4.49
N VAL A 154 29.48 -22.07 3.20
CA VAL A 154 28.79 -21.36 2.10
C VAL A 154 27.27 -21.42 2.27
N VAL A 155 26.76 -22.58 2.71
CA VAL A 155 25.35 -22.81 3.01
C VAL A 155 24.91 -21.98 4.21
N GLY A 156 25.74 -21.93 5.25
CA GLY A 156 25.48 -21.12 6.45
C GLY A 156 25.36 -19.64 6.13
N VAL A 157 26.22 -19.11 5.25
CA VAL A 157 26.15 -17.71 4.78
C VAL A 157 24.84 -17.43 4.06
N ALA A 158 24.47 -18.29 3.09
CA ALA A 158 23.21 -18.12 2.35
C ALA A 158 21.99 -18.18 3.28
N VAL A 159 21.95 -19.15 4.21
CA VAL A 159 20.85 -19.28 5.18
C VAL A 159 20.78 -18.08 6.13
N ALA A 160 21.93 -17.54 6.56
CA ALA A 160 21.98 -16.36 7.40
C ALA A 160 21.45 -15.11 6.68
N ASP A 161 21.79 -14.92 5.40
CA ASP A 161 21.26 -13.80 4.61
C ASP A 161 19.74 -13.95 4.37
N ILE A 162 19.26 -15.15 3.99
CA ILE A 162 17.81 -15.41 3.86
C ILE A 162 17.10 -15.10 5.18
N ARG A 163 17.68 -15.50 6.33
CA ARG A 163 17.11 -15.19 7.65
C ARG A 163 17.03 -13.69 7.90
N ALA A 164 18.10 -12.94 7.62
CA ALA A 164 18.11 -11.49 7.77
C ALA A 164 17.05 -10.82 6.87
N LEU A 165 16.93 -11.28 5.63
CA LEU A 165 15.95 -10.81 4.65
C LEU A 165 14.50 -11.07 5.08
N VAL A 166 14.21 -12.26 5.61
CA VAL A 166 12.88 -12.60 6.13
C VAL A 166 12.53 -11.76 7.36
N ILE A 167 13.49 -11.53 8.27
CA ILE A 167 13.28 -10.62 9.41
C ILE A 167 13.04 -9.18 8.92
N GLN A 168 13.84 -8.73 7.94
CA GLN A 168 13.71 -7.39 7.36
C GLN A 168 12.34 -7.19 6.71
N MET A 169 11.84 -8.17 5.95
CA MET A 169 10.50 -8.11 5.35
C MET A 169 9.41 -8.04 6.41
N ALA A 170 9.47 -8.87 7.46
CA ALA A 170 8.50 -8.82 8.55
C ALA A 170 8.49 -7.46 9.26
N ASN A 171 9.67 -6.90 9.55
CA ASN A 171 9.80 -5.59 10.17
C ASN A 171 9.27 -4.48 9.27
N LEU A 172 9.61 -4.49 7.98
CA LEU A 172 9.16 -3.50 7.00
C LEU A 172 7.63 -3.50 6.87
N VAL A 173 7.02 -4.68 6.74
CA VAL A 173 5.57 -4.81 6.57
C VAL A 173 4.81 -4.49 7.87
N SER A 174 5.36 -4.83 9.03
CA SER A 174 4.74 -4.54 10.33
C SER A 174 4.77 -3.07 10.72
N HIS A 175 5.78 -2.31 10.30
CA HIS A 175 5.88 -0.87 10.55
C HIS A 175 5.18 -0.03 9.48
N HIS A 176 4.56 -0.66 8.48
CA HIS A 176 3.76 0.05 7.50
C HIS A 176 2.50 0.63 8.16
N PRO A 177 2.19 1.93 8.01
CA PRO A 177 1.02 2.60 8.58
C PRO A 177 -0.28 2.26 7.83
N SER A 178 -0.47 0.98 7.48
CA SER A 178 -1.73 0.46 6.91
C SER A 178 -2.76 0.46 8.03
N HIS A 179 -3.80 1.30 7.89
CA HIS A 179 -4.76 1.53 8.97
C HIS A 179 -5.89 0.50 8.98
N SER A 180 -5.94 -0.43 8.02
CA SER A 180 -6.86 -1.56 8.11
C SER A 180 -6.48 -2.72 7.20
N MET A 181 -6.95 -3.90 7.62
CA MET A 181 -6.80 -5.23 7.02
C MET A 181 -7.10 -5.32 5.49
N ASN A 182 -7.74 -4.31 4.89
CA ASN A 182 -8.11 -4.23 3.47
C ASN A 182 -7.24 -3.27 2.62
N GLU A 183 -6.28 -2.55 3.21
CA GLU A 183 -5.46 -1.56 2.47
C GLU A 183 -4.17 -2.16 1.88
N TYR A 184 -3.79 -3.39 2.24
CA TYR A 184 -2.62 -4.02 1.65
C TYR A 184 -2.92 -4.53 0.24
N SER A 185 -2.04 -4.18 -0.71
CA SER A 185 -2.13 -4.69 -2.09
C SER A 185 -2.06 -6.22 -2.11
N PRO A 186 -2.87 -6.91 -2.95
CA PRO A 186 -2.79 -8.37 -3.15
C PRO A 186 -1.37 -8.86 -3.48
N VAL A 187 -0.56 -8.00 -4.11
CA VAL A 187 0.83 -8.30 -4.45
C VAL A 187 1.70 -8.41 -3.20
N LEU A 188 1.51 -7.54 -2.20
CA LEU A 188 2.26 -7.60 -0.94
C LEU A 188 1.94 -8.91 -0.19
N PHE A 189 0.66 -9.28 -0.15
CA PHE A 189 0.22 -10.55 0.43
C PHE A 189 0.93 -11.74 -0.24
N TYR A 190 1.00 -11.76 -1.57
CA TYR A 190 1.70 -12.82 -2.29
C TYR A 190 3.17 -12.99 -1.83
N TYR A 191 3.92 -11.89 -1.71
CA TYR A 191 5.33 -11.96 -1.28
C TYR A 191 5.49 -12.41 0.16
N VAL A 192 4.67 -11.90 1.07
CA VAL A 192 4.73 -12.30 2.49
C VAL A 192 4.36 -13.77 2.66
N SER A 193 3.32 -14.24 1.97
CA SER A 193 2.89 -15.65 1.99
C SER A 193 3.91 -16.57 1.31
N LYS A 194 4.62 -16.08 0.29
CA LYS A 194 5.76 -16.80 -0.32
C LYS A 194 6.90 -16.94 0.68
N ALA A 195 7.29 -15.88 1.37
CA ALA A 195 8.34 -15.91 2.40
C ALA A 195 7.95 -16.79 3.61
N ALA A 196 6.66 -16.86 3.96
CA ALA A 196 6.16 -17.73 5.02
C ALA A 196 6.51 -19.22 4.81
N LYS A 197 6.68 -19.65 3.54
CA LYS A 197 7.09 -21.03 3.20
C LYS A 197 8.48 -21.39 3.72
N LEU A 198 9.33 -20.40 4.02
CA LEU A 198 10.68 -20.59 4.53
C LEU A 198 10.71 -20.87 6.04
N ILE A 199 9.63 -20.53 6.76
CA ILE A 199 9.57 -20.56 8.23
C ILE A 199 9.76 -21.96 8.82
N PRO A 200 9.17 -23.05 8.28
CA PRO A 200 9.42 -24.39 8.80
C PRO A 200 10.91 -24.75 8.79
N MET A 201 11.59 -24.46 7.68
CA MET A 201 13.03 -24.69 7.56
C MET A 201 13.83 -23.83 8.55
N MET A 202 13.50 -22.54 8.68
CA MET A 202 14.20 -21.64 9.61
C MET A 202 14.00 -22.03 11.07
N LYS A 203 12.82 -22.54 11.44
CA LYS A 203 12.52 -23.06 12.77
C LYS A 203 13.34 -24.31 13.08
N ASP A 204 13.50 -25.17 12.08
CA ASP A 204 14.29 -26.40 12.19
C ASP A 204 15.79 -26.13 12.35
N ILE A 205 16.32 -25.11 11.66
CA ILE A 205 17.71 -24.64 11.79
C ILE A 205 17.93 -23.88 13.11
N GLY A 206 16.94 -23.09 13.52
CA GLY A 206 16.99 -22.25 14.72
C GLY A 206 17.53 -20.83 14.47
N GLY A 207 17.42 -19.97 15.50
CA GLY A 207 17.97 -18.62 15.50
C GLY A 207 17.14 -17.55 14.75
N ILE A 208 15.90 -17.87 14.37
CA ILE A 208 14.89 -16.87 13.97
C ILE A 208 14.12 -16.39 15.23
N PRO A 209 13.86 -15.07 15.39
CA PRO A 209 13.07 -14.57 16.52
C PRO A 209 11.63 -15.10 16.52
N GLU A 210 11.09 -15.41 17.71
CA GLU A 210 9.71 -15.88 17.86
C GLU A 210 8.68 -14.87 17.33
N THR A 211 8.95 -13.58 17.47
CA THR A 211 8.11 -12.49 16.94
C THR A 211 7.99 -12.55 15.41
N THR A 212 9.08 -12.89 14.72
CA THR A 212 9.09 -13.07 13.26
C THR A 212 8.33 -14.33 12.86
N VAL A 213 8.50 -15.44 13.58
CA VAL A 213 7.72 -16.66 13.35
C VAL A 213 6.23 -16.39 13.51
N ALA A 214 5.83 -15.75 14.61
CA ALA A 214 4.44 -15.37 14.87
C ALA A 214 3.89 -14.43 13.78
N PHE A 215 4.71 -13.50 13.27
CA PHE A 215 4.31 -12.61 12.17
C PHE A 215 3.88 -13.40 10.93
N TYR A 216 4.61 -14.44 10.54
CA TYR A 216 4.36 -15.22 9.32
C TYR A 216 3.35 -16.36 9.51
N GLU A 217 3.30 -16.97 10.70
CA GLU A 217 2.31 -18.02 11.03
C GLU A 217 0.91 -17.45 11.33
N HIS A 218 0.80 -16.13 11.53
CA HIS A 218 -0.48 -15.49 11.77
C HIS A 218 -1.50 -15.82 10.66
N GLU A 219 -2.74 -16.14 11.06
CA GLU A 219 -3.84 -16.54 10.16
C GLU A 219 -4.09 -15.57 8.99
N ARG A 220 -3.63 -14.33 9.13
CA ARG A 220 -3.77 -13.27 8.13
C ARG A 220 -3.07 -13.60 6.81
N TRP A 221 -2.00 -14.40 6.82
CA TRP A 221 -1.24 -14.78 5.62
C TRP A 221 -1.59 -16.18 5.11
N THR A 222 -2.05 -17.04 6.01
CA THR A 222 -2.21 -18.48 5.76
C THR A 222 -3.63 -18.88 5.36
N ARG A 223 -4.65 -18.03 5.60
CA ARG A 223 -5.98 -18.24 5.01
C ARG A 223 -5.95 -17.95 3.52
N HIS A 224 -5.86 -19.02 2.73
CA HIS A 224 -6.32 -19.01 1.35
C HIS A 224 -7.73 -18.42 1.30
N HIS A 225 -7.89 -17.26 0.67
CA HIS A 225 -9.20 -16.84 0.20
C HIS A 225 -9.55 -17.77 -0.96
N GLY A 226 -10.04 -18.98 -0.64
CA GLY A 226 -10.86 -19.73 -1.57
C GLY A 226 -12.03 -18.82 -1.98
N PRO A 227 -12.48 -18.88 -3.24
CA PRO A 227 -13.52 -17.97 -3.74
C PRO A 227 -14.69 -18.03 -2.77
N THR A 228 -15.05 -16.87 -2.20
CA THR A 228 -16.31 -16.69 -1.50
C THR A 228 -17.38 -17.18 -2.45
N SER A 229 -18.01 -18.30 -2.10
CA SER A 229 -19.23 -18.78 -2.73
C SER A 229 -20.25 -17.65 -2.69
N ILE A 230 -20.47 -17.04 -3.85
CA ILE A 230 -21.66 -16.25 -4.18
C ILE A 230 -22.82 -17.24 -4.33
#